data_AF-A0A846WCQ4-F1
#
_entry.id   AF-A0A846WCQ4-F1
#
_cell.length_a   1.000
_cell.length_b   1.000
_cell.length_c   1.000
_cell.angle_alpha   90.00
_cell.angle_beta   90.00
_cell.angle_gamma   90.00
#
_symmetry.space_group_name_H-M   'P 1'
#
loop_
_entity.id
_entity.type
_entity.pdbx_description
1 polymer ?
#
loop_
_entity_poly.entity_id
_entity_poly.type
_entity_poly.pdbx_seq_one_letter_code
_entity_poly.pdbx_strand_id
1 'polypeptide(L)'
;MYGREDAKSSRNASRNPSPGVEPPWWSLPPDRARALLLVAARPTICALTAMIVVVLLVMLTSGTELTSAPGAVAATWLAAHQIPLTVGRTTLGLLPLVPTVVLVWLAARECARAVPNRPTPVDLGWLTAAVLAGPLVMTSVCLAVVGDAAGVTPLEPPGVVTAFGWVLVLYLAAAAAGICARAWDSLCALLPVEIPEWAVLGARAARRTVLRMLGCAALATVISFGTHLSRVGETYQQAHDVTDVLGMTLLSLLYLPNVIVGAAGLLSGAAVQFGIGSVGLFGVSAGQVPPVPALIPLPTGPAAAWWPVLLLVPLAVGVLGGVELGRTSDDRPGAPWATLTCAGLSTLTFLVLAILSSGQLGAVGWVGPDLLMLVVLMITWFGFGGFVGMVFARRFLAPAVEYDDYSYDEDDDYYFEDDDEDEDDDYADDHDYTDDHDYVDDDHEYRADPAVEVDAELVEDIDDEPEVSIAAPGSTTPPTDDIVDAEVVEPDLPEGDGDTGR
;
A
#
# COMPACT_ATOMS: atom_id res chain seq x y z
N MET A 1 -88.96 2.86 5.24
CA MET A 1 -87.88 2.36 6.12
C MET A 1 -86.57 2.55 5.39
N TYR A 2 -85.65 3.31 5.98
CA TYR A 2 -84.17 3.18 5.97
C TYR A 2 -83.50 2.56 4.72
N GLY A 3 -82.43 3.10 4.13
CA GLY A 3 -81.52 4.15 4.53
C GLY A 3 -80.34 4.15 3.56
N ARG A 4 -79.82 5.35 3.33
CA ARG A 4 -78.67 5.76 2.52
C ARG A 4 -77.35 5.28 3.13
N GLU A 5 -76.37 4.90 2.32
CA GLU A 5 -74.95 5.04 2.66
C GLU A 5 -74.07 5.18 1.41
N ASP A 6 -73.19 6.18 1.48
CA ASP A 6 -72.50 6.84 0.39
C ASP A 6 -71.15 6.16 0.08
N ALA A 7 -70.96 5.66 -1.15
CA ALA A 7 -69.63 5.28 -1.63
C ALA A 7 -68.95 6.49 -2.29
N LYS A 8 -68.18 7.22 -1.48
CA LYS A 8 -67.33 8.35 -1.89
C LYS A 8 -66.36 7.93 -3.00
N SER A 9 -66.47 8.64 -4.11
CA SER A 9 -65.39 8.93 -5.05
C SER A 9 -64.12 9.36 -4.30
N SER A 10 -63.09 8.52 -4.27
CA SER A 10 -61.71 8.98 -4.15
C SER A 10 -60.93 8.57 -5.40
N ARG A 11 -60.72 9.53 -6.29
CA ARG A 11 -59.69 9.48 -7.32
C ARG A 11 -58.35 9.35 -6.62
N ASN A 12 -57.83 8.14 -6.46
CA ASN A 12 -56.40 7.96 -6.25
C ASN A 12 -55.76 7.89 -7.63
N ALA A 13 -55.53 9.09 -8.19
CA ALA A 13 -54.63 9.23 -9.31
C ALA A 13 -53.27 8.70 -8.85
N SER A 14 -52.85 7.58 -9.41
CA SER A 14 -51.46 7.17 -9.37
C SER A 14 -50.63 8.37 -9.85
N ARG A 15 -49.88 8.96 -8.93
CA ARG A 15 -48.79 9.86 -9.27
C ARG A 15 -47.80 9.02 -10.07
N ASN A 16 -47.92 9.06 -11.39
CA ASN A 16 -46.76 8.81 -12.24
C ASN A 16 -45.65 9.73 -11.72
N PRO A 17 -44.46 9.22 -11.37
CA PRO A 17 -43.33 10.09 -11.11
C PRO A 17 -43.15 10.94 -12.37
N SER A 18 -43.15 12.25 -12.19
CA SER A 18 -42.78 13.20 -13.24
C SER A 18 -41.44 12.72 -13.82
N PRO A 19 -41.20 12.81 -15.14
CA PRO A 19 -39.89 12.50 -15.70
C PRO A 19 -38.89 13.40 -14.99
N GLY A 20 -38.11 12.80 -14.08
CA GLY A 20 -37.18 13.52 -13.24
C GLY A 20 -36.20 14.24 -14.14
N VAL A 21 -35.97 15.52 -13.85
CA VAL A 21 -34.81 16.24 -14.38
C VAL A 21 -33.61 15.37 -14.06
N GLU A 22 -32.94 14.85 -15.09
CA GLU A 22 -31.68 14.11 -14.89
C GLU A 22 -30.77 15.02 -14.08
N PRO A 23 -30.36 14.58 -12.89
CA PRO A 23 -29.64 15.44 -12.00
C PRO A 23 -28.29 15.74 -12.68
N PRO A 24 -27.74 16.95 -12.54
CA PRO A 24 -26.57 17.37 -13.29
C PRO A 24 -25.42 16.36 -13.17
N TRP A 25 -24.55 16.27 -14.18
CA TRP A 25 -23.42 15.33 -14.18
C TRP A 25 -22.47 15.46 -12.96
N TRP A 26 -22.56 16.57 -12.22
CA TRP A 26 -21.82 16.84 -10.98
C TRP A 26 -22.60 16.52 -9.69
N SER A 27 -23.87 16.13 -9.78
CA SER A 27 -24.69 15.78 -8.63
C SER A 27 -24.43 14.34 -8.18
N LEU A 28 -24.12 14.18 -6.89
CA LEU A 28 -23.89 12.87 -6.27
C LEU A 28 -25.19 12.43 -5.60
N PRO A 29 -25.88 11.38 -6.09
CA PRO A 29 -27.01 10.81 -5.36
C PRO A 29 -26.54 10.35 -3.97
N PRO A 30 -27.40 10.43 -2.94
CA PRO A 30 -27.00 10.20 -1.55
C PRO A 30 -26.37 8.82 -1.32
N ASP A 31 -26.84 7.78 -2.01
CA ASP A 31 -26.28 6.43 -1.91
C ASP A 31 -24.85 6.36 -2.46
N ARG A 32 -24.58 7.08 -3.55
CA ARG A 32 -23.23 7.18 -4.12
C ARG A 32 -22.31 8.01 -3.22
N ALA A 33 -22.80 9.11 -2.65
CA ALA A 33 -22.03 9.90 -1.69
C ALA A 33 -21.65 9.06 -0.47
N ARG A 34 -22.58 8.25 0.07
CA ARG A 34 -22.31 7.30 1.16
C ARG A 34 -21.26 6.26 0.76
N ALA A 35 -21.38 5.67 -0.43
CA ALA A 35 -20.40 4.70 -0.91
C ALA A 35 -18.98 5.31 -1.01
N LEU A 36 -18.86 6.51 -1.59
CA LEU A 36 -17.58 7.22 -1.71
C LEU A 36 -17.00 7.59 -0.33
N LEU A 37 -17.84 8.02 0.61
CA LEU A 37 -17.40 8.29 1.98
C LEU A 37 -16.86 7.03 2.67
N LEU A 38 -17.52 5.88 2.48
CA LEU A 38 -17.06 4.61 3.02
C LEU A 38 -15.72 4.18 2.40
N VAL A 39 -15.55 4.36 1.08
CA VAL A 39 -14.28 4.10 0.38
C VAL A 39 -13.15 4.97 0.93
N ALA A 40 -13.42 6.25 1.21
CA ALA A 40 -12.42 7.17 1.77
C ALA A 40 -12.07 6.86 3.24
N ALA A 41 -13.09 6.63 4.07
CA ALA A 41 -12.94 6.58 5.51
C ALA A 41 -12.50 5.21 6.03
N ARG A 42 -13.08 4.10 5.53
CA ARG A 42 -12.88 2.77 6.10
C ARG A 42 -11.41 2.33 6.12
N PRO A 43 -10.65 2.37 4.99
CA PRO A 43 -9.26 1.92 5.00
C PRO A 43 -8.40 2.77 5.93
N THR A 44 -8.62 4.09 5.91
CA THR A 44 -7.89 5.07 6.73
C THR A 44 -8.12 4.84 8.21
N ILE A 45 -9.38 4.69 8.64
CA ILE A 45 -9.75 4.48 10.05
C ILE A 45 -9.24 3.13 10.56
N CYS A 46 -9.42 2.05 9.78
CA CYS A 46 -8.93 0.73 10.16
C CYS A 46 -7.40 0.72 10.29
N ALA A 47 -6.68 1.31 9.33
CA ALA A 47 -5.23 1.44 9.36
C ALA A 47 -4.75 2.22 10.58
N LEU A 48 -5.35 3.39 10.84
CA LEU A 48 -4.99 4.21 12.00
C LEU A 48 -5.26 3.49 13.32
N THR A 49 -6.40 2.82 13.43
CA THR A 49 -6.76 2.03 14.63
C THR A 49 -5.74 0.92 14.88
N ALA A 50 -5.36 0.17 13.83
CA ALA A 50 -4.34 -0.86 13.93
C ALA A 50 -2.97 -0.28 14.35
N MET A 51 -2.57 0.87 13.79
CA MET A 51 -1.34 1.55 14.18
C MET A 51 -1.37 2.01 15.64
N ILE A 52 -2.49 2.57 16.12
CA ILE A 52 -2.67 2.95 17.52
C ILE A 52 -2.47 1.74 18.43
N VAL A 53 -3.13 0.62 18.12
CA VAL A 53 -3.01 -0.62 18.93
C VAL A 53 -1.55 -1.12 18.96
N VAL A 54 -0.89 -1.18 17.81
CA VAL A 54 0.50 -1.65 17.71
C VAL A 54 1.46 -0.72 18.45
N VAL A 55 1.33 0.60 18.26
CA VAL A 55 2.18 1.59 18.94
C VAL A 55 1.98 1.53 20.45
N LEU A 56 0.74 1.51 20.94
CA LEU A 56 0.46 1.38 22.37
C LEU A 56 1.01 0.07 22.94
N LEU A 57 0.84 -1.05 22.22
CA LEU A 57 1.42 -2.34 22.62
C LEU A 57 2.93 -2.25 22.76
N VAL A 58 3.63 -1.74 21.74
CA VAL A 58 5.09 -1.56 21.76
C VAL A 58 5.47 -0.69 22.96
N MET A 59 4.83 0.46 23.12
CA MET A 59 5.17 1.41 24.18
C MET A 59 4.97 0.86 25.60
N LEU A 60 3.89 0.10 25.80
CA LEU A 60 3.61 -0.58 27.07
C LEU A 60 4.64 -1.67 27.36
N THR A 61 5.06 -2.41 26.34
CA THR A 61 6.06 -3.48 26.50
C THR A 61 7.49 -2.96 26.66
N SER A 62 7.82 -1.80 26.05
CA SER A 62 9.14 -1.19 26.16
C SER A 62 9.30 -0.23 27.34
N GLY A 63 8.23 -0.01 28.12
CA GLY A 63 8.24 0.93 29.25
C GLY A 63 8.41 2.39 28.84
N THR A 64 8.05 2.76 27.61
CA THR A 64 8.15 4.15 27.13
C THR A 64 6.95 4.98 27.57
N GLU A 65 7.16 6.26 27.85
CA GLU A 65 6.11 7.17 28.29
C GLU A 65 5.02 7.38 27.23
N LEU A 66 3.76 7.18 27.62
CA LEU A 66 2.59 7.32 26.75
C LEU A 66 2.31 8.75 26.27
N THR A 67 2.98 9.75 26.87
CA THR A 67 2.94 11.16 26.44
C THR A 67 3.39 11.33 24.98
N SER A 68 4.29 10.48 24.51
CA SER A 68 4.80 10.48 23.13
C SER A 68 3.95 9.65 22.16
N ALA A 69 2.87 9.01 22.61
CA ALA A 69 2.07 8.10 21.80
C ALA A 69 1.44 8.76 20.55
N PRO A 70 0.85 9.97 20.60
CA PRO A 70 0.32 10.63 19.41
C PRO A 70 1.40 10.86 18.33
N GLY A 71 2.58 11.33 18.74
CA GLY A 71 3.73 11.52 17.85
C GLY A 71 4.23 10.21 17.24
N ALA A 72 4.28 9.13 18.03
CA ALA A 72 4.67 7.81 17.55
C ALA A 72 3.66 7.21 16.55
N VAL A 73 2.35 7.37 16.79
CA VAL A 73 1.29 6.95 15.84
C VAL A 73 1.40 7.75 14.55
N ALA A 74 1.58 9.07 14.64
CA ALA A 74 1.74 9.92 13.47
C ALA A 74 3.01 9.57 12.66
N ALA A 75 4.14 9.34 13.33
CA ALA A 75 5.36 8.87 12.70
C ALA A 75 5.17 7.50 12.01
N THR A 76 4.44 6.57 12.66
CA THR A 76 4.14 5.25 12.10
C THR A 76 3.28 5.36 10.84
N TRP A 77 2.30 6.25 10.83
CA TRP A 77 1.50 6.55 9.64
C TRP A 77 2.37 7.06 8.49
N LEU A 78 3.24 8.04 8.76
CA LEU A 78 4.12 8.62 7.74
C LEU A 78 5.12 7.58 7.21
N ALA A 79 5.71 6.78 8.10
CA ALA A 79 6.61 5.68 7.74
C ALA A 79 5.93 4.63 6.87
N ALA A 80 4.68 4.26 7.18
CA ALA A 80 3.91 3.31 6.39
C ALA A 80 3.61 3.81 4.97
N HIS A 81 3.71 5.12 4.72
CA HIS A 81 3.58 5.76 3.41
C HIS A 81 4.92 6.12 2.76
N GLN A 82 6.03 5.52 3.22
CA GLN A 82 7.39 5.74 2.69
C GLN A 82 7.87 7.20 2.80
N ILE A 83 7.33 7.96 3.76
CA ILE A 83 7.76 9.34 4.02
C ILE A 83 8.98 9.29 4.95
N PRO A 84 10.16 9.79 4.52
CA PRO A 84 11.37 9.76 5.35
C PRO A 84 11.18 10.51 6.66
N LEU A 85 11.62 9.91 7.76
CA LEU A 85 11.54 10.50 9.10
C LEU A 85 12.92 10.94 9.55
N THR A 86 13.04 12.14 10.13
CA THR A 86 14.29 12.61 10.74
C THR A 86 14.13 12.64 12.24
N VAL A 87 15.04 11.96 12.94
CA VAL A 87 15.13 11.97 14.40
C VAL A 87 16.48 12.60 14.75
N GLY A 88 16.44 13.80 15.33
CA GLY A 88 17.62 14.61 15.60
C GLY A 88 18.39 14.91 14.31
N ARG A 89 19.57 14.30 14.14
CA ARG A 89 20.42 14.48 12.95
C ARG A 89 20.42 13.28 12.00
N THR A 90 19.60 12.27 12.29
CA THR A 90 19.59 11.02 11.52
C THR A 90 18.28 10.86 10.76
N THR A 91 18.37 10.71 9.45
CA THR A 91 17.22 10.44 8.58
C THR A 91 17.06 8.94 8.36
N LEU A 92 15.85 8.46 8.60
CA LEU A 92 15.37 7.11 8.32
C LEU A 92 14.47 7.18 7.08
N GLY A 93 15.07 6.94 5.93
CA GLY A 93 14.40 6.85 4.62
C GLY A 93 14.30 5.42 4.08
N LEU A 94 15.13 4.48 4.56
CA LEU A 94 14.95 3.06 4.27
C LEU A 94 13.85 2.52 5.20
N LEU A 95 12.61 2.51 4.73
CA LEU A 95 11.43 2.13 5.52
C LEU A 95 10.92 0.73 5.11
N PRO A 96 10.28 -0.02 6.02
CA PRO A 96 9.75 -1.34 5.71
C PRO A 96 8.61 -1.26 4.69
N LEU A 97 8.63 -2.12 3.68
CA LEU A 97 7.64 -2.09 2.60
C LEU A 97 6.32 -2.80 2.92
N VAL A 98 6.30 -3.77 3.86
CA VAL A 98 5.06 -4.53 4.16
C VAL A 98 3.88 -3.61 4.50
N PRO A 99 4.00 -2.61 5.41
CA PRO A 99 2.88 -1.72 5.72
C PRO A 99 2.37 -0.99 4.47
N THR A 100 3.28 -0.49 3.62
CA THR A 100 2.93 0.22 2.39
C THR A 100 2.19 -0.69 1.40
N VAL A 101 2.70 -1.91 1.19
CA VAL A 101 2.07 -2.89 0.29
C VAL A 101 0.66 -3.24 0.77
N VAL A 102 0.48 -3.47 2.08
CA VAL A 102 -0.83 -3.79 2.66
C VAL A 102 -1.82 -2.63 2.47
N LEU A 103 -1.41 -1.39 2.77
CA LEU A 103 -2.27 -0.21 2.63
C LEU A 103 -2.67 0.03 1.17
N VAL A 104 -1.72 -0.02 0.25
CA VAL A 104 -1.97 0.16 -1.20
C VAL A 104 -2.85 -0.97 -1.74
N TRP A 105 -2.61 -2.22 -1.31
CA TRP A 105 -3.42 -3.36 -1.72
C TRP A 105 -4.87 -3.27 -1.21
N LEU A 106 -5.06 -2.91 0.06
CA LEU A 106 -6.40 -2.69 0.62
C LEU A 106 -7.13 -1.56 -0.10
N ALA A 107 -6.45 -0.43 -0.35
CA ALA A 107 -7.03 0.69 -1.10
C ALA A 107 -7.39 0.30 -2.53
N ALA A 108 -6.54 -0.46 -3.22
CA ALA A 108 -6.83 -0.96 -4.56
C ALA A 108 -8.02 -1.93 -4.57
N ARG A 109 -8.13 -2.82 -3.55
CA ARG A 109 -9.24 -3.77 -3.42
C ARG A 109 -10.57 -3.07 -3.16
N GLU A 110 -10.59 -2.10 -2.24
CA GLU A 110 -11.78 -1.29 -1.97
C GLU A 110 -12.17 -0.44 -3.19
N CYS A 111 -11.18 0.11 -3.89
CA CYS A 111 -11.41 0.81 -5.14
C CYS A 111 -12.06 -0.12 -6.18
N ALA A 112 -11.49 -1.29 -6.43
CA ALA A 112 -12.00 -2.28 -7.39
C ALA A 112 -13.45 -2.69 -7.09
N ARG A 113 -13.79 -2.91 -5.81
CA ARG A 113 -15.16 -3.26 -5.38
C ARG A 113 -16.16 -2.13 -5.59
N ALA A 114 -15.72 -0.89 -5.51
CA ALA A 114 -16.56 0.29 -5.67
C ALA A 114 -16.71 0.73 -7.14
N VAL A 115 -16.01 0.09 -8.09
CA VAL A 115 -16.16 0.36 -9.52
C VAL A 115 -17.54 -0.11 -10.00
N PRO A 116 -18.38 0.77 -10.59
CA PRO A 116 -19.65 0.37 -11.18
C PRO A 116 -19.47 -0.54 -12.40
N ASN A 117 -20.46 -1.38 -12.70
CA ASN A 117 -20.45 -2.28 -13.87
C ASN A 117 -20.29 -1.54 -15.22
N ARG A 118 -20.77 -0.29 -15.31
CA ARG A 118 -20.61 0.59 -16.48
C ARG A 118 -20.10 1.95 -16.00
N PRO A 119 -18.79 2.09 -15.76
CA PRO A 119 -18.24 3.30 -15.18
C PRO A 119 -18.20 4.42 -16.21
N THR A 120 -18.66 5.61 -15.83
CA THR A 120 -18.39 6.83 -16.61
C THR A 120 -17.06 7.47 -16.17
N PRO A 121 -16.41 8.33 -16.99
CA PRO A 121 -15.18 9.03 -16.58
C PRO A 121 -15.35 9.86 -15.30
N VAL A 122 -16.54 10.43 -15.10
CA VAL A 122 -16.88 11.21 -13.91
C VAL A 122 -16.91 10.30 -12.67
N ASP A 123 -17.44 9.08 -12.81
CA ASP A 123 -17.51 8.11 -11.73
C ASP A 123 -16.11 7.68 -11.27
N LEU A 124 -15.23 7.41 -12.24
CA LEU A 124 -13.83 7.06 -11.97
C LEU A 124 -13.08 8.23 -11.32
N GLY A 125 -13.37 9.46 -11.73
CA GLY A 125 -12.82 10.67 -11.11
C GLY A 125 -13.25 10.81 -9.65
N TRP A 126 -14.55 10.65 -9.36
CA TRP A 126 -15.06 10.69 -7.98
C TRP A 126 -14.53 9.56 -7.11
N LEU A 127 -14.41 8.35 -7.67
CA LEU A 127 -13.84 7.20 -6.97
C LEU A 127 -12.37 7.44 -6.64
N THR A 128 -11.59 7.93 -7.60
CA THR A 128 -10.17 8.27 -7.39
C THR A 128 -10.02 9.35 -6.32
N ALA A 129 -10.86 10.40 -6.36
CA ALA A 129 -10.87 11.45 -5.35
C ALA A 129 -11.23 10.91 -3.95
N ALA A 130 -12.19 9.97 -3.86
CA ALA A 130 -12.57 9.34 -2.61
C ALA A 130 -11.43 8.50 -2.00
N VAL A 131 -10.76 7.68 -2.81
CA VAL A 131 -9.59 6.88 -2.37
C VAL A 131 -8.46 7.76 -1.83
N LEU A 132 -8.28 8.96 -2.39
CA LEU A 132 -7.26 9.91 -1.96
C LEU A 132 -7.66 10.71 -0.72
N ALA A 133 -8.94 11.02 -0.55
CA ALA A 133 -9.40 11.98 0.46
C ALA A 133 -9.01 11.58 1.90
N GLY A 134 -9.30 10.34 2.29
CA GLY A 134 -9.01 9.84 3.65
C GLY A 134 -7.52 9.91 4.00
N PRO A 135 -6.64 9.27 3.21
CA PRO A 135 -5.21 9.28 3.47
C PRO A 135 -4.57 10.67 3.44
N LEU A 136 -5.02 11.58 2.55
CA LEU A 136 -4.51 12.95 2.51
C LEU A 136 -4.91 13.76 3.75
N VAL A 137 -6.17 13.67 4.19
CA VAL A 137 -6.62 14.32 5.42
C VAL A 137 -5.85 13.78 6.61
N MET A 138 -5.71 12.46 6.72
CA MET A 138 -4.98 11.84 7.83
C MET A 138 -3.50 12.22 7.81
N THR A 139 -2.87 12.30 6.64
CA THR A 139 -1.48 12.77 6.52
C THR A 139 -1.33 14.21 6.97
N SER A 140 -2.31 15.07 6.70
CA SER A 140 -2.34 16.45 7.20
C SER A 140 -2.36 16.48 8.74
N VAL A 141 -3.22 15.65 9.35
CA VAL A 141 -3.30 15.51 10.81
C VAL A 141 -1.99 14.98 11.38
N CYS A 142 -1.41 13.93 10.80
CA CYS A 142 -0.14 13.37 11.24
C CYS A 142 1.01 14.37 11.14
N LEU A 143 1.08 15.17 10.07
CA LEU A 143 2.07 16.25 9.95
C LEU A 143 1.91 17.30 11.05
N ALA A 144 0.67 17.69 11.36
CA ALA A 144 0.39 18.63 12.45
C ALA A 144 0.79 18.05 13.82
N VAL A 145 0.45 16.79 14.09
CA VAL A 145 0.82 16.09 15.33
C VAL A 145 2.33 15.93 15.48
N VAL A 146 3.05 15.58 14.40
CA VAL A 146 4.52 15.52 14.43
C VAL A 146 5.11 16.91 14.62
N GLY A 147 4.54 17.95 13.98
CA GLY A 147 4.97 19.33 14.15
C GLY A 147 4.84 19.82 15.60
N ASP A 148 3.75 19.46 16.29
CA ASP A 148 3.56 19.74 17.71
C ASP A 148 4.54 18.93 18.59
N ALA A 149 4.69 17.63 18.29
CA ALA A 149 5.60 16.75 19.01
C ALA A 149 7.08 17.15 18.88
N ALA A 150 7.48 17.84 17.82
CA ALA A 150 8.85 18.30 17.59
C ALA A 150 9.34 19.30 18.66
N GLY A 151 8.42 19.96 19.38
CA GLY A 151 8.77 20.84 20.51
C GLY A 151 9.26 20.08 21.75
N VAL A 152 8.92 18.79 21.88
CA VAL A 152 9.18 17.97 23.09
C VAL A 152 9.90 16.65 22.80
N THR A 153 9.97 16.23 21.54
CA THR A 153 10.67 15.02 21.08
C THR A 153 11.69 15.37 20.00
N PRO A 154 12.73 14.55 19.79
CA PRO A 154 13.71 14.78 18.73
C PRO A 154 13.17 14.49 17.31
N LEU A 155 11.87 14.26 17.14
CA LEU A 155 11.26 13.96 15.85
C LEU A 155 11.03 15.26 15.08
N GLU A 156 11.64 15.40 13.91
CA GLU A 156 11.45 16.57 13.05
C GLU A 156 10.31 16.33 12.05
N PRO A 157 9.45 17.35 11.79
CA PRO A 157 8.38 17.22 10.82
C PRO A 157 8.95 17.09 9.40
N PRO A 158 8.52 16.09 8.61
CA PRO A 158 8.99 15.94 7.24
C PRO A 158 8.43 17.05 6.34
N GLY A 159 9.07 17.25 5.19
CA GLY A 159 8.64 18.23 4.21
C GLY A 159 7.21 17.98 3.73
N VAL A 160 6.35 18.98 3.85
CA VAL A 160 4.92 18.92 3.52
C VAL A 160 4.68 18.42 2.07
N VAL A 161 5.43 18.96 1.11
CA VAL A 161 5.34 18.57 -0.31
C VAL A 161 5.73 17.10 -0.51
N THR A 162 6.78 16.64 0.17
CA THR A 162 7.23 15.25 0.11
C THR A 162 6.19 14.30 0.68
N ALA A 163 5.61 14.65 1.83
CA ALA A 163 4.59 13.83 2.50
C ALA A 163 3.33 13.66 1.63
N PHE A 164 2.76 14.77 1.14
CA PHE A 164 1.59 14.71 0.26
C PHE A 164 1.92 14.08 -1.10
N GLY A 165 3.12 14.30 -1.63
CA GLY A 165 3.58 13.70 -2.88
C GLY A 165 3.60 12.18 -2.82
N TRP A 166 4.16 11.60 -1.75
CA TRP A 166 4.18 10.15 -1.54
C TRP A 166 2.78 9.55 -1.46
N VAL A 167 1.91 10.14 -0.62
CA VAL A 167 0.53 9.68 -0.46
C VAL A 167 -0.22 9.77 -1.78
N LEU A 168 -0.09 10.88 -2.50
CA LEU A 168 -0.72 11.04 -3.81
C LEU A 168 -0.28 9.95 -4.79
N VAL A 169 1.04 9.70 -4.90
CA VAL A 169 1.58 8.67 -5.81
C VAL A 169 1.08 7.27 -5.43
N LEU A 170 1.15 6.89 -4.16
CA LEU A 170 0.77 5.56 -3.69
C LEU A 170 -0.73 5.28 -3.91
N TYR A 171 -1.60 6.23 -3.59
CA TYR A 171 -3.05 6.02 -3.70
C TYR A 171 -3.58 6.27 -5.11
N LEU A 172 -2.92 7.09 -5.94
CA LEU A 172 -3.18 7.10 -7.39
C LEU A 172 -2.81 5.77 -8.02
N ALA A 173 -1.68 5.16 -7.63
CA ALA A 173 -1.31 3.83 -8.10
C ALA A 173 -2.31 2.77 -7.60
N ALA A 174 -2.78 2.85 -6.36
CA ALA A 174 -3.81 1.98 -5.82
C ALA A 174 -5.13 2.10 -6.59
N ALA A 175 -5.60 3.33 -6.82
CA ALA A 175 -6.81 3.60 -7.58
C ALA A 175 -6.68 3.10 -9.02
N ALA A 176 -5.56 3.38 -9.70
CA ALA A 176 -5.30 2.87 -11.04
C ALA A 176 -5.31 1.33 -11.08
N ALA A 177 -4.65 0.66 -10.13
CA ALA A 177 -4.66 -0.80 -10.05
C ALA A 177 -6.07 -1.37 -9.82
N GLY A 178 -6.84 -0.79 -8.89
CA GLY A 178 -8.20 -1.22 -8.59
C GLY A 178 -9.17 -1.00 -9.76
N ILE A 179 -9.11 0.17 -10.40
CA ILE A 179 -9.95 0.48 -11.57
C ILE A 179 -9.56 -0.41 -12.76
N CYS A 180 -8.27 -0.54 -13.08
CA CYS A 180 -7.81 -1.40 -14.17
C CYS A 180 -8.22 -2.87 -13.96
N ALA A 181 -8.22 -3.37 -12.72
CA ALA A 181 -8.62 -4.74 -12.43
C ALA A 181 -10.09 -5.03 -12.78
N ARG A 182 -10.99 -4.03 -12.67
CA ARG A 182 -12.44 -4.23 -12.88
C ARG A 182 -12.98 -3.65 -14.18
N ALA A 183 -12.36 -2.59 -14.68
CA ALA A 183 -12.87 -1.77 -15.79
C ALA A 183 -11.83 -1.57 -16.91
N TRP A 184 -10.94 -2.54 -17.12
CA TRP A 184 -9.92 -2.48 -18.18
C TRP A 184 -10.51 -2.15 -19.56
N ASP A 185 -11.57 -2.86 -19.97
CA ASP A 185 -12.18 -2.66 -21.29
C ASP A 185 -12.85 -1.29 -21.42
N SER A 186 -13.48 -0.83 -20.34
CA SER A 186 -14.07 0.52 -20.29
C SER A 186 -12.99 1.60 -20.35
N LEU A 187 -11.86 1.41 -19.66
CA LEU A 187 -10.69 2.30 -19.75
C LEU A 187 -10.11 2.34 -21.17
N CYS A 188 -9.99 1.19 -21.82
CA CYS A 188 -9.53 1.10 -23.20
C CYS A 188 -10.49 1.84 -24.15
N ALA A 189 -11.79 1.70 -23.95
CA ALA A 189 -12.81 2.40 -24.74
C ALA A 189 -12.82 3.93 -24.53
N LEU A 190 -12.33 4.41 -23.38
CA LEU A 190 -12.20 5.84 -23.08
C LEU A 190 -10.93 6.47 -23.68
N LEU A 191 -9.93 5.66 -24.03
CA LEU A 191 -8.70 6.16 -24.63
C LEU A 191 -8.94 6.46 -26.12
N PRO A 192 -8.48 7.63 -26.63
CA PRO A 192 -8.59 7.97 -28.05
C PRO A 192 -7.73 7.09 -28.98
N VAL A 193 -6.95 6.17 -28.40
CA VAL A 193 -5.94 5.36 -29.08
C VAL A 193 -6.25 3.90 -28.79
N GLU A 194 -6.44 3.11 -29.84
CA GLU A 194 -6.56 1.65 -29.73
C GLU A 194 -5.26 1.08 -29.18
N ILE A 195 -5.33 0.44 -28.01
CA ILE A 195 -4.17 -0.24 -27.42
C ILE A 195 -3.90 -1.49 -28.27
N PRO A 196 -2.72 -1.60 -28.91
CA PRO A 196 -2.43 -2.77 -29.72
C PRO A 196 -2.37 -4.06 -28.88
N GLU A 197 -2.81 -5.18 -29.44
CA GLU A 197 -2.83 -6.47 -28.75
C GLU A 197 -1.45 -6.90 -28.22
N TRP A 198 -0.38 -6.59 -28.96
CA TRP A 198 1.00 -6.86 -28.52
C TRP A 198 1.34 -6.15 -27.21
N ALA A 199 0.77 -4.97 -26.94
CA ALA A 199 1.02 -4.24 -25.70
C ALA A 199 0.36 -4.93 -24.51
N VAL A 200 -0.87 -5.42 -24.70
CA VAL A 200 -1.61 -6.16 -23.66
C VAL A 200 -0.94 -7.50 -23.36
N LEU A 201 -0.56 -8.26 -24.40
CA LEU A 201 0.19 -9.50 -24.25
C LEU A 201 1.54 -9.28 -23.57
N GLY A 202 2.27 -8.24 -23.97
CA GLY A 202 3.52 -7.83 -23.35
C GLY A 202 3.35 -7.47 -21.87
N ALA A 203 2.27 -6.77 -21.50
CA ALA A 203 1.97 -6.43 -20.11
C ALA A 203 1.62 -7.66 -19.25
N ARG A 204 0.82 -8.61 -19.78
CA ARG A 204 0.53 -9.88 -19.09
C ARG A 204 1.80 -10.72 -18.88
N ALA A 205 2.64 -10.79 -19.91
CA ALA A 205 3.94 -11.46 -19.81
C ALA A 205 4.89 -10.74 -18.83
N ALA A 206 4.85 -9.40 -18.77
CA ALA A 206 5.64 -8.62 -17.83
C ALA A 206 5.30 -8.96 -16.38
N ARG A 207 4.01 -9.06 -16.04
CA ARG A 207 3.53 -9.48 -14.71
C ARG A 207 4.12 -10.84 -14.33
N ARG A 208 4.02 -11.84 -15.22
CA ARG A 208 4.57 -13.19 -14.98
C ARG A 208 6.09 -13.19 -14.84
N THR A 209 6.79 -12.40 -15.66
CA THR A 209 8.26 -12.25 -15.63
C THR A 209 8.73 -11.63 -14.32
N VAL A 210 8.06 -10.56 -13.85
CA VAL A 210 8.33 -9.93 -12.55
C VAL A 210 8.09 -10.92 -11.42
N LEU A 211 6.97 -11.64 -11.41
CA LEU A 211 6.66 -12.64 -10.39
C LEU A 211 7.68 -13.79 -10.35
N ARG A 212 8.13 -14.29 -11.52
CA ARG A 212 9.20 -15.31 -11.61
C ARG A 212 10.50 -14.80 -10.99
N MET A 213 10.93 -13.60 -11.35
CA MET A 213 12.17 -13.01 -10.83
C MET A 213 12.09 -12.73 -9.32
N LEU A 214 10.97 -12.19 -8.84
CA LEU A 214 10.73 -12.02 -7.40
C LEU A 214 10.70 -13.36 -6.65
N GLY A 215 10.11 -14.39 -7.24
CA GLY A 215 10.12 -15.75 -6.69
C GLY A 215 11.53 -16.33 -6.59
N CYS A 216 12.35 -16.16 -7.62
CA CYS A 216 13.76 -16.57 -7.58
C CYS A 216 14.55 -15.77 -6.52
N ALA A 217 14.32 -14.47 -6.40
CA ALA A 217 14.95 -13.64 -5.39
C ALA A 217 14.51 -14.02 -3.97
N ALA A 218 13.23 -14.31 -3.75
CA ALA A 218 12.71 -14.81 -2.48
C ALA A 218 13.34 -16.16 -2.10
N LEU A 219 13.44 -17.09 -3.06
CA LEU A 219 14.12 -18.37 -2.85
C LEU A 219 15.60 -18.18 -2.49
N ALA A 220 16.31 -17.29 -3.19
CA ALA A 220 17.70 -16.98 -2.88
C ALA A 220 17.86 -16.38 -1.47
N THR A 221 16.94 -15.49 -1.07
CA THR A 221 16.89 -14.94 0.29
C THR A 221 16.69 -16.04 1.34
N VAL A 222 15.73 -16.95 1.14
CA VAL A 222 15.48 -18.08 2.05
C VAL A 222 16.70 -19.00 2.15
N ILE A 223 17.32 -19.35 1.02
CA ILE A 223 18.55 -20.15 1.01
C ILE A 223 19.66 -19.43 1.79
N SER A 224 19.83 -18.12 1.56
CA SER A 224 20.83 -17.32 2.26
C SER A 224 20.60 -17.31 3.78
N PHE A 225 19.36 -17.07 4.22
CA PHE A 225 18.97 -17.16 5.63
C PHE A 225 19.31 -18.53 6.21
N GLY A 226 18.98 -19.62 5.50
CA GLY A 226 19.30 -20.99 5.92
C GLY A 226 20.80 -21.25 6.05
N THR A 227 21.62 -20.70 5.15
CA THR A 227 23.08 -20.86 5.20
C THR A 227 23.76 -20.00 6.28
N HIS A 228 23.09 -18.95 6.75
CA HIS A 228 23.62 -17.99 7.71
C HIS A 228 22.93 -18.05 9.09
N LEU A 229 22.23 -19.16 9.40
CA LEU A 229 21.51 -19.36 10.66
C LEU A 229 22.35 -19.11 11.92
N SER A 230 23.64 -19.45 11.92
CA SER A 230 24.52 -19.18 13.07
C SER A 230 24.64 -17.69 13.37
N ARG A 231 24.78 -16.85 12.34
CA ARG A 231 24.87 -15.39 12.49
C ARG A 231 23.53 -14.78 12.92
N VAL A 232 22.45 -15.33 12.38
CA VAL A 232 21.09 -14.97 12.81
C VAL A 232 20.95 -15.26 14.31
N GLY A 233 21.37 -16.45 14.75
CA GLY A 233 21.38 -16.84 16.16
C GLY A 233 22.22 -15.91 17.05
N GLU A 234 23.41 -15.51 16.59
CA GLU A 234 24.27 -14.55 17.31
C GLU A 234 23.60 -13.18 17.51
N THR A 235 22.84 -12.69 16.53
CA THR A 235 22.08 -11.44 16.71
C THR A 235 20.92 -11.61 17.68
N TYR A 236 20.18 -12.73 17.62
CA TYR A 236 19.12 -13.00 18.58
C TYR A 236 19.64 -13.24 20.01
N GLN A 237 20.89 -13.68 20.19
CA GLN A 237 21.52 -13.76 21.52
C GLN A 237 21.76 -12.39 22.17
N GLN A 238 21.72 -11.30 21.39
CA GLN A 238 21.79 -9.93 21.92
C GLN A 238 20.46 -9.43 22.46
N ALA A 239 19.35 -10.14 22.19
CA ALA A 239 18.05 -9.82 22.75
C ALA A 239 18.05 -10.09 24.26
N HIS A 240 17.51 -9.16 25.05
CA HIS A 240 17.45 -9.31 26.50
C HIS A 240 16.26 -10.17 26.92
N ASP A 241 15.12 -9.98 26.27
CA ASP A 241 13.86 -10.66 26.59
C ASP A 241 13.15 -11.24 25.35
N VAL A 242 12.12 -12.06 25.58
CA VAL A 242 11.27 -12.65 24.52
C VAL A 242 10.62 -11.57 23.65
N THR A 243 10.24 -10.43 24.24
CA THR A 243 9.67 -9.29 23.51
C THR A 243 10.66 -8.72 22.48
N ASP A 244 11.94 -8.65 22.82
CA ASP A 244 12.98 -8.18 21.89
C ASP A 244 13.14 -9.14 20.71
N VAL A 245 13.12 -10.45 20.98
CA VAL A 245 13.13 -11.50 19.95
C VAL A 245 11.93 -11.36 19.02
N LEU A 246 10.73 -11.19 19.58
CA LEU A 246 9.50 -11.00 18.78
C LEU A 246 9.55 -9.70 17.97
N GLY A 247 10.02 -8.60 18.56
CA GLY A 247 10.19 -7.31 17.89
C GLY A 247 11.18 -7.37 16.73
N MET A 248 12.35 -8.00 16.94
CA MET A 248 13.35 -8.24 15.89
C MET A 248 12.80 -9.13 14.76
N THR A 249 12.03 -10.16 15.12
CA THR A 249 11.38 -11.06 14.14
C THR A 249 10.35 -10.30 13.31
N LEU A 250 9.46 -9.57 13.97
CA LEU A 250 8.44 -8.74 13.31
C LEU A 250 9.08 -7.71 12.39
N LEU A 251 10.09 -6.98 12.88
CA LEU A 251 10.83 -6.01 12.08
C LEU A 251 11.45 -6.68 10.84
N SER A 252 12.01 -7.89 10.99
CA SER A 252 12.59 -8.63 9.88
C SER A 252 11.56 -9.02 8.83
N LEU A 253 10.35 -9.42 9.25
CA LEU A 253 9.24 -9.71 8.35
C LEU A 253 8.76 -8.45 7.63
N LEU A 254 8.71 -7.30 8.32
CA LEU A 254 8.30 -6.02 7.72
C LEU A 254 9.28 -5.53 6.64
N TYR A 255 10.57 -5.84 6.78
CA TYR A 255 11.61 -5.55 5.78
C TYR A 255 11.80 -6.64 4.73
N LEU A 256 11.11 -7.78 4.83
CA LEU A 256 11.30 -8.90 3.90
C LEU A 256 11.13 -8.50 2.42
N PRO A 257 10.14 -7.69 2.01
CA PRO A 257 10.04 -7.25 0.63
C PRO A 257 11.24 -6.38 0.20
N ASN A 258 11.79 -5.53 1.08
CA ASN A 258 12.99 -4.75 0.77
C ASN A 258 14.17 -5.67 0.46
N VAL A 259 14.35 -6.72 1.26
CA VAL A 259 15.44 -7.72 1.07
C VAL A 259 15.25 -8.49 -0.23
N ILE A 260 14.02 -8.89 -0.57
CA ILE A 260 13.72 -9.59 -1.83
C ILE A 260 14.03 -8.71 -3.04
N VAL A 261 13.68 -7.42 -3.01
CA VAL A 261 14.01 -6.49 -4.10
C VAL A 261 15.52 -6.28 -4.20
N GLY A 262 16.22 -6.13 -3.07
CA GLY A 262 17.68 -6.08 -3.03
C GLY A 262 18.32 -7.34 -3.62
N ALA A 263 17.80 -8.52 -3.28
CA ALA A 263 18.25 -9.81 -3.83
C ALA A 263 17.98 -9.94 -5.32
N ALA A 264 16.84 -9.43 -5.83
CA ALA A 264 16.58 -9.37 -7.27
C ALA A 264 17.60 -8.47 -7.99
N GLY A 265 17.97 -7.34 -7.37
CA GLY A 265 19.07 -6.49 -7.85
C GLY A 265 20.40 -7.24 -7.89
N LEU A 266 20.77 -7.92 -6.81
CA LEU A 266 21.99 -8.71 -6.74
C LEU A 266 22.01 -9.83 -7.80
N LEU A 267 20.92 -10.59 -7.95
CA LEU A 267 20.79 -11.66 -8.94
C LEU A 267 20.89 -11.15 -10.38
N SER A 268 20.44 -9.92 -10.64
CA SER A 268 20.62 -9.28 -11.95
C SER A 268 22.08 -8.95 -12.27
N GLY A 269 22.94 -8.90 -11.25
CA GLY A 269 24.34 -8.48 -11.30
C GLY A 269 24.57 -7.04 -10.84
N ALA A 270 23.52 -6.30 -10.48
CA ALA A 270 23.65 -4.96 -9.90
C ALA A 270 24.17 -5.07 -8.46
N ALA A 271 25.14 -4.22 -8.11
CA ALA A 271 25.63 -4.16 -6.74
C ALA A 271 24.59 -3.46 -5.84
N VAL A 272 24.41 -3.97 -4.63
CA VAL A 272 23.61 -3.32 -3.57
C VAL A 272 24.55 -2.50 -2.70
N GLN A 273 24.28 -1.21 -2.60
CA GLN A 273 25.07 -0.24 -1.85
C GLN A 273 24.63 -0.21 -0.39
N PHE A 274 25.60 -0.07 0.51
CA PHE A 274 25.44 0.08 1.95
C PHE A 274 26.38 1.21 2.40
N GLY A 275 25.92 2.45 2.24
CA GLY A 275 26.75 3.61 2.48
C GLY A 275 27.94 3.67 1.53
N ILE A 276 29.13 3.58 2.11
CA ILE A 276 30.41 3.54 1.37
C ILE A 276 30.78 2.13 0.87
N GLY A 277 30.10 1.08 1.36
CA GLY A 277 30.33 -0.29 0.94
C GLY A 277 29.32 -0.78 -0.10
N SER A 278 29.59 -1.96 -0.66
CA SER A 278 28.68 -2.59 -1.62
C SER A 278 28.83 -4.10 -1.62
N VAL A 279 27.73 -4.79 -1.90
CA VAL A 279 27.67 -6.24 -2.07
C VAL A 279 27.23 -6.53 -3.49
N GLY A 280 28.04 -7.26 -4.25
CA GLY A 280 27.77 -7.63 -5.64
C GLY A 280 28.21 -9.07 -5.93
N LEU A 281 27.73 -9.64 -7.04
CA LEU A 281 28.12 -10.99 -7.47
C LEU A 281 29.61 -11.12 -7.81
N PHE A 282 30.25 -10.01 -8.14
CA PHE A 282 31.66 -9.97 -8.58
C PHE A 282 32.62 -9.46 -7.50
N GLY A 283 32.09 -8.94 -6.38
CA GLY A 283 32.90 -8.33 -5.35
C GLY A 283 32.07 -7.84 -4.17
N VAL A 284 32.71 -7.83 -3.00
CA VAL A 284 32.15 -7.27 -1.77
C VAL A 284 33.14 -6.23 -1.26
N SER A 285 32.70 -4.99 -1.13
CA SER A 285 33.45 -3.91 -0.50
C SER A 285 32.91 -3.72 0.91
N ALA A 286 33.80 -3.71 1.91
CA ALA A 286 33.42 -3.58 3.30
C ALA A 286 32.72 -2.23 3.56
N GLY A 287 31.42 -2.30 3.83
CA GLY A 287 30.62 -1.21 4.37
C GLY A 287 30.17 -1.55 5.79
N GLN A 288 29.75 -0.54 6.54
CA GLN A 288 29.05 -0.78 7.81
C GLN A 288 27.66 -1.35 7.49
N VAL A 289 27.54 -2.69 7.51
CA VAL A 289 26.23 -3.33 7.40
C VAL A 289 25.51 -3.15 8.74
N PRO A 290 24.31 -2.55 8.76
CA PRO A 290 23.54 -2.37 9.97
C PRO A 290 23.24 -3.73 10.63
N PRO A 291 23.24 -3.83 11.97
CA PRO A 291 22.83 -5.04 12.68
C PRO A 291 21.30 -5.19 12.71
N VAL A 292 20.64 -5.06 11.55
CA VAL A 292 19.19 -5.30 11.43
C VAL A 292 19.02 -6.77 11.04
N PRO A 293 18.19 -7.56 11.74
CA PRO A 293 18.15 -9.00 11.50
C PRO A 293 17.73 -9.40 10.08
N ALA A 294 16.94 -8.56 9.40
CA ALA A 294 16.63 -8.70 7.97
C ALA A 294 17.85 -8.69 7.04
N LEU A 295 18.93 -8.01 7.42
CA LEU A 295 20.13 -7.78 6.59
C LEU A 295 21.30 -8.72 6.95
N ILE A 296 21.17 -9.54 7.99
CA ILE A 296 22.19 -10.52 8.42
C ILE A 296 22.59 -11.54 7.32
N PRO A 297 21.68 -12.02 6.44
CA PRO A 297 22.05 -12.98 5.40
C PRO A 297 22.96 -12.39 4.31
N LEU A 298 23.37 -11.13 4.42
CA LEU A 298 24.33 -10.56 3.49
C LEU A 298 25.70 -11.21 3.67
N PRO A 299 26.31 -11.72 2.59
CA PRO A 299 27.65 -12.28 2.68
C PRO A 299 28.66 -11.16 2.96
N THR A 300 29.38 -11.30 4.08
CA THR A 300 30.41 -10.35 4.54
C THR A 300 31.83 -10.73 4.12
N GLY A 301 31.98 -11.91 3.50
CA GLY A 301 33.26 -12.40 2.97
C GLY A 301 33.51 -11.96 1.53
N PRO A 302 34.69 -12.27 0.97
CA PRO A 302 34.97 -12.04 -0.44
C PRO A 302 33.95 -12.78 -1.30
N ALA A 303 33.60 -12.20 -2.45
CA ALA A 303 32.68 -12.82 -3.40
C ALA A 303 33.20 -14.21 -3.80
N ALA A 304 32.34 -15.23 -3.66
CA ALA A 304 32.73 -16.58 -4.02
C ALA A 304 32.82 -16.71 -5.54
N ALA A 305 33.82 -17.47 -6.03
CA ALA A 305 34.09 -17.61 -7.46
C ALA A 305 32.90 -18.16 -8.28
N TRP A 306 31.94 -18.84 -7.63
CA TRP A 306 30.76 -19.41 -8.28
C TRP A 306 29.57 -18.46 -8.35
N TRP A 307 29.56 -17.33 -7.61
CA TRP A 307 28.44 -16.37 -7.62
C TRP A 307 28.03 -15.87 -9.01
N PRO A 308 28.95 -15.64 -9.97
CA PRO A 308 28.56 -15.26 -11.33
C PRO A 308 27.63 -16.27 -12.02
N VAL A 309 27.61 -17.54 -11.61
CA VAL A 309 26.66 -18.55 -12.12
C VAL A 309 25.21 -18.16 -11.82
N LEU A 310 24.95 -17.37 -10.77
CA LEU A 310 23.61 -16.88 -10.44
C LEU A 310 23.01 -15.97 -11.53
N LEU A 311 23.83 -15.41 -12.43
CA LEU A 311 23.34 -14.65 -13.59
C LEU A 311 22.54 -15.52 -14.59
N LEU A 312 22.62 -16.84 -14.47
CA LEU A 312 21.74 -17.74 -15.22
C LEU A 312 20.27 -17.58 -14.81
N VAL A 313 19.99 -17.10 -13.59
CA VAL A 313 18.63 -16.87 -13.09
C VAL A 313 17.90 -15.78 -13.89
N PRO A 314 18.36 -14.51 -13.92
CA PRO A 314 17.67 -13.48 -14.71
C PRO A 314 17.68 -13.79 -16.21
N LEU A 315 18.73 -14.44 -16.73
CA LEU A 315 18.76 -14.92 -18.11
C LEU A 315 17.64 -15.93 -18.39
N ALA A 316 17.49 -16.95 -17.54
CA ALA A 316 16.45 -17.96 -17.68
C ALA A 316 15.05 -17.34 -17.56
N VAL A 317 14.84 -16.41 -16.62
CA VAL A 317 13.56 -15.70 -16.48
C VAL A 317 13.23 -14.90 -17.75
N GLY A 318 14.21 -14.16 -18.30
CA GLY A 318 14.04 -13.45 -19.57
C GLY A 318 13.71 -14.39 -20.72
N VAL A 319 14.47 -15.47 -20.89
CA VAL A 319 14.22 -16.49 -21.93
C VAL A 319 12.83 -17.11 -21.79
N LEU A 320 12.39 -17.45 -20.58
CA LEU A 320 11.06 -18.01 -20.34
C LEU A 320 9.94 -17.02 -20.73
N GLY A 321 10.09 -15.73 -20.39
CA GLY A 321 9.15 -14.68 -20.83
C GLY A 321 9.11 -14.54 -22.36
N GLY A 322 10.28 -14.64 -23.00
CA GLY A 322 10.40 -14.67 -24.46
C GLY A 322 9.74 -15.87 -25.12
N VAL A 323 9.97 -17.08 -24.57
CA VAL A 323 9.36 -18.32 -25.08
C VAL A 323 7.84 -18.26 -25.00
N GLU A 324 7.31 -17.74 -23.89
CA GLU A 324 5.88 -17.56 -23.69
C GLU A 324 5.26 -16.62 -24.74
N LEU A 325 5.91 -15.47 -25.00
CA LEU A 325 5.46 -14.53 -26.02
C LEU A 325 5.61 -15.09 -27.43
N GLY A 326 6.71 -15.79 -27.75
CA GLY A 326 6.88 -16.43 -29.05
C GLY A 326 5.82 -17.49 -29.38
N ARG A 327 5.13 -18.01 -28.35
CA ARG A 327 4.01 -18.96 -28.49
C ARG A 327 2.64 -18.31 -28.55
N THR A 328 2.47 -17.13 -27.95
CA THR A 328 1.16 -16.49 -27.73
C THR A 328 0.96 -15.18 -28.49
N SER A 329 2.02 -14.55 -28.99
CA SER A 329 1.95 -13.29 -29.73
C SER A 329 2.34 -13.47 -31.20
N ASP A 330 2.15 -12.41 -32.00
CA ASP A 330 2.59 -12.28 -33.40
C ASP A 330 4.00 -11.67 -33.55
N ASP A 331 4.79 -11.67 -32.47
CA ASP A 331 6.17 -11.16 -32.49
C ASP A 331 7.06 -11.92 -33.47
N ARG A 332 7.89 -11.15 -34.18
CA ARG A 332 8.87 -11.65 -35.16
C ARG A 332 10.21 -10.95 -34.95
N PRO A 333 11.34 -11.52 -35.40
CA PRO A 333 12.66 -10.93 -35.17
C PRO A 333 12.79 -9.45 -35.60
N GLY A 334 12.09 -9.05 -36.67
CA GLY A 334 12.07 -7.66 -37.15
C GLY A 334 11.01 -6.76 -36.50
N ALA A 335 10.10 -7.31 -35.70
CA ALA A 335 9.06 -6.57 -34.98
C ALA A 335 8.68 -7.31 -33.67
N PRO A 336 9.56 -7.34 -32.65
CA PRO A 336 9.32 -8.04 -31.38
C PRO A 336 8.62 -7.13 -30.36
N TRP A 337 7.52 -6.50 -30.75
CA TRP A 337 6.91 -5.42 -29.97
C TRP A 337 6.41 -5.89 -28.61
N ALA A 338 5.74 -7.06 -28.52
CA ALA A 338 5.25 -7.58 -27.24
C ALA A 338 6.41 -7.93 -26.29
N THR A 339 7.50 -8.49 -26.82
CA THR A 339 8.73 -8.84 -26.09
C THR A 339 9.42 -7.59 -25.55
N LEU A 340 9.52 -6.53 -26.36
CA LEU A 340 10.08 -5.25 -25.92
C LEU A 340 9.19 -4.57 -24.88
N THR A 341 7.87 -4.63 -25.03
CA THR A 341 6.93 -4.15 -24.02
C THR A 341 7.07 -4.91 -22.71
N CYS A 342 7.18 -6.24 -22.76
CA CYS A 342 7.43 -7.06 -21.58
C CYS A 342 8.72 -6.66 -20.88
N ALA A 343 9.82 -6.56 -21.62
CA ALA A 343 11.12 -6.16 -21.08
C ALA A 343 11.10 -4.75 -20.46
N GLY A 344 10.48 -3.80 -21.16
CA GLY A 344 10.34 -2.41 -20.70
C GLY A 344 9.50 -2.30 -19.44
N LEU A 345 8.32 -2.94 -19.41
CA LEU A 345 7.43 -2.91 -18.24
C LEU A 345 8.04 -3.66 -17.05
N SER A 346 8.62 -4.84 -17.24
CA SER A 346 9.29 -5.57 -16.15
C SER A 346 10.45 -4.76 -15.57
N THR A 347 11.27 -4.13 -16.42
CA THR A 347 12.36 -3.28 -15.94
C THR A 347 11.85 -2.04 -15.21
N LEU A 348 10.81 -1.38 -15.73
CA LEU A 348 10.17 -0.25 -15.07
C LEU A 348 9.63 -0.65 -13.69
N THR A 349 8.98 -1.82 -13.58
CA THR A 349 8.50 -2.34 -12.30
C THR A 349 9.67 -2.55 -11.32
N PHE A 350 10.77 -3.16 -11.75
CA PHE A 350 11.94 -3.35 -10.88
C PHE A 350 12.61 -2.02 -10.49
N LEU A 351 12.64 -1.04 -11.37
CA LEU A 351 13.12 0.31 -11.05
C LEU A 351 12.26 0.96 -9.97
N VAL A 352 10.93 0.91 -10.10
CA VAL A 352 10.00 1.46 -9.10
C VAL A 352 10.14 0.72 -7.77
N LEU A 353 10.17 -0.61 -7.79
CA LEU A 353 10.39 -1.42 -6.58
C LEU A 353 11.73 -1.10 -5.91
N ALA A 354 12.79 -0.93 -6.69
CA ALA A 354 14.11 -0.56 -6.17
C ALA A 354 14.13 0.82 -5.53
N ILE A 355 13.46 1.81 -6.12
CA ILE A 355 13.33 3.15 -5.52
C ILE A 355 12.56 3.06 -4.20
N LEU A 356 11.45 2.32 -4.17
CA LEU A 356 10.65 2.12 -2.96
C LEU A 356 11.39 1.34 -1.87
N SER A 357 12.23 0.36 -2.25
CA SER A 357 12.96 -0.47 -1.29
C SER A 357 14.26 0.15 -0.79
N SER A 358 14.61 1.35 -1.26
CA SER A 358 15.89 2.02 -0.99
C SER A 358 15.69 3.30 -0.21
N GLY A 359 16.73 3.73 0.50
CA GLY A 359 16.68 5.01 1.19
C GLY A 359 17.88 5.26 2.09
N GLN A 360 17.87 6.42 2.75
CA GLN A 360 18.90 6.78 3.73
C GLN A 360 18.68 5.98 5.02
N LEU A 361 19.74 5.44 5.60
CA LEU A 361 19.68 4.75 6.88
C LEU A 361 20.65 5.40 7.88
N GLY A 362 20.27 6.55 8.43
CA GLY A 362 21.03 7.25 9.46
C GLY A 362 22.51 7.44 9.10
N ALA A 363 23.40 7.01 10.00
CA ALA A 363 24.85 7.11 9.84
C ALA A 363 25.44 6.12 8.81
N VAL A 364 24.70 5.07 8.44
CA VAL A 364 25.16 4.08 7.45
C VAL A 364 25.21 4.70 6.07
N GLY A 365 24.28 5.62 5.76
CA GLY A 365 24.20 6.26 4.45
C GLY A 365 23.08 5.67 3.60
N TRP A 366 23.21 5.83 2.28
CA TRP A 366 22.25 5.31 1.31
C TRP A 366 22.32 3.78 1.23
N VAL A 367 21.16 3.12 1.25
CA VAL A 367 21.03 1.66 1.10
C VAL A 367 20.10 1.36 -0.08
N GLY A 368 20.57 0.56 -1.03
CA GLY A 368 19.79 0.19 -2.21
C GLY A 368 20.63 -0.34 -3.38
N PRO A 369 20.03 -1.02 -4.37
CA PRO A 369 20.72 -1.39 -5.60
C PRO A 369 21.17 -0.15 -6.39
N ASP A 370 22.29 -0.27 -7.11
CA ASP A 370 22.67 0.72 -8.13
C ASP A 370 21.58 0.76 -9.22
N LEU A 371 20.80 1.85 -9.23
CA LEU A 371 19.63 1.99 -10.08
C LEU A 371 19.97 1.98 -11.58
N LEU A 372 21.09 2.62 -11.97
CA LEU A 372 21.49 2.68 -13.37
C LEU A 372 21.89 1.29 -13.85
N MET A 373 22.72 0.61 -13.05
CA MET A 373 23.18 -0.75 -13.36
C MET A 373 22.02 -1.74 -13.38
N LEU A 374 21.08 -1.62 -12.43
CA LEU A 374 19.86 -2.40 -12.37
C LEU A 374 19.05 -2.26 -13.66
N VAL A 375 18.79 -1.04 -14.12
CA VAL A 375 18.00 -0.79 -15.34
C VAL A 375 18.68 -1.37 -16.57
N VAL A 376 19.99 -1.13 -16.73
CA VAL A 376 20.76 -1.66 -17.87
C VAL A 376 20.75 -3.19 -17.88
N LEU A 377 20.97 -3.82 -16.72
CA LEU A 377 21.00 -5.28 -16.61
C LEU A 377 19.61 -5.89 -16.80
N MET A 378 18.55 -5.33 -16.19
CA MET A 378 17.19 -5.85 -16.35
C MET A 378 16.69 -5.73 -17.80
N ILE A 379 16.94 -4.60 -18.48
CA ILE A 379 16.67 -4.45 -19.92
C ILE A 379 17.47 -5.49 -20.72
N THR A 380 18.73 -5.73 -20.35
CA THR A 380 19.55 -6.73 -21.01
C THR A 380 18.96 -8.13 -20.83
N TRP A 381 18.68 -8.57 -19.61
CA TRP A 381 18.17 -9.92 -19.34
C TRP A 381 16.78 -10.15 -19.92
N PHE A 382 15.85 -9.22 -19.71
CA PHE A 382 14.48 -9.38 -20.19
C PHE A 382 14.34 -9.06 -21.67
N GLY A 383 15.11 -8.10 -22.19
CA GLY A 383 15.11 -7.73 -23.61
C GLY A 383 15.87 -8.72 -24.47
N PHE A 384 17.17 -8.93 -24.21
CA PHE A 384 17.98 -9.86 -24.99
C PHE A 384 17.59 -11.32 -24.69
N GLY A 385 17.46 -11.70 -23.43
CA GLY A 385 17.00 -13.05 -23.05
C GLY A 385 15.60 -13.33 -23.61
N GLY A 386 14.68 -12.37 -23.47
CA GLY A 386 13.34 -12.46 -24.07
C GLY A 386 13.37 -12.60 -25.59
N PHE A 387 14.20 -11.84 -26.28
CA PHE A 387 14.37 -11.95 -27.73
C PHE A 387 14.87 -13.35 -28.14
N VAL A 388 15.89 -13.88 -27.46
CA VAL A 388 16.43 -15.22 -27.72
C VAL A 388 15.34 -16.29 -27.48
N GLY A 389 14.61 -16.19 -26.36
CA GLY A 389 13.51 -17.10 -26.05
C GLY A 389 12.39 -17.07 -27.09
N MET A 390 12.02 -15.88 -27.54
CA MET A 390 10.99 -15.67 -28.57
C MET A 390 11.42 -16.28 -29.91
N VAL A 391 12.65 -16.03 -30.37
CA VAL A 391 13.18 -16.62 -31.60
C VAL A 391 13.25 -18.14 -31.51
N PHE A 392 13.69 -18.68 -30.37
CA PHE A 392 13.74 -20.11 -30.13
C PHE A 392 12.34 -20.74 -30.19
N ALA A 393 11.36 -20.14 -29.50
CA ALA A 393 9.98 -20.57 -29.57
C ALA A 393 9.47 -20.58 -31.01
N ARG A 394 9.61 -19.47 -31.75
CA ARG A 394 9.16 -19.39 -33.15
C ARG A 394 9.80 -20.40 -34.08
N ARG A 395 11.07 -20.76 -33.84
CA ARG A 395 11.83 -21.64 -34.72
C ARG A 395 11.58 -23.13 -34.43
N PHE A 396 11.28 -23.48 -33.18
CA PHE A 396 11.29 -24.87 -32.71
C PHE A 396 10.02 -25.31 -31.99
N LEU A 397 9.26 -24.39 -31.39
CA LEU A 397 7.98 -24.65 -30.75
C LEU A 397 6.87 -24.16 -31.70
N ALA A 398 6.04 -25.07 -32.20
CA ALA A 398 4.90 -24.67 -33.03
C ALA A 398 4.07 -23.60 -32.29
N PRO A 399 3.53 -22.58 -33.02
CA PRO A 399 2.58 -21.64 -32.44
C PRO A 399 1.48 -22.43 -31.74
N ALA A 400 1.08 -22.02 -30.54
CA ALA A 400 -0.15 -22.56 -29.98
C ALA A 400 -1.27 -22.15 -30.95
N VAL A 401 -1.92 -23.13 -31.57
CA VAL A 401 -3.16 -22.89 -32.32
C VAL A 401 -4.11 -22.18 -31.36
N GLU A 402 -4.78 -21.12 -31.80
CA GLU A 402 -5.86 -20.44 -31.07
C GLU A 402 -6.76 -21.51 -30.44
N TYR A 403 -6.68 -21.65 -29.12
CA TYR A 403 -7.78 -22.22 -28.38
C TYR A 403 -8.73 -21.06 -28.22
N ASP A 404 -9.88 -21.16 -28.90
CA ASP A 404 -11.03 -20.29 -28.63
C ASP A 404 -11.21 -20.19 -27.12
N ASP A 405 -11.40 -18.95 -26.70
CA ASP A 405 -11.65 -18.46 -25.36
C ASP A 405 -12.71 -19.31 -24.66
N TYR A 406 -12.28 -20.26 -23.83
CA TYR A 406 -13.09 -20.60 -22.66
C TYR A 406 -12.76 -19.52 -21.64
N SER A 407 -13.76 -18.67 -21.40
CA SER A 407 -13.83 -17.81 -20.24
C SER A 407 -13.33 -18.59 -19.03
N TYR A 408 -12.17 -18.21 -18.52
CA TYR A 408 -11.99 -18.31 -17.08
C TYR A 408 -12.91 -17.24 -16.52
N ASP A 409 -14.18 -17.60 -16.34
CA ASP A 409 -14.98 -17.04 -15.28
C ASP A 409 -14.22 -17.36 -13.99
N GLU A 410 -13.34 -16.44 -13.59
CA GLU A 410 -12.84 -16.34 -12.23
C GLU A 410 -13.98 -15.73 -11.38
N ASP A 411 -15.17 -16.36 -11.46
CA ASP A 411 -16.17 -16.32 -10.41
C ASP A 411 -15.68 -17.31 -9.34
N ASP A 412 -14.71 -16.85 -8.54
CA ASP A 412 -14.59 -17.33 -7.16
C ASP A 412 -15.79 -16.76 -6.40
N ASP A 413 -16.96 -17.33 -6.69
CA ASP A 413 -18.15 -17.22 -5.87
C ASP A 413 -17.82 -17.88 -4.53
N TYR A 414 -17.59 -17.04 -3.52
CA TYR A 414 -17.82 -17.42 -2.14
C TYR A 414 -19.32 -17.66 -1.95
N TYR A 415 -19.77 -18.85 -2.33
CA TYR A 415 -21.03 -19.41 -1.86
C TYR A 415 -20.93 -19.61 -0.35
N PHE A 416 -21.65 -18.79 0.41
CA PHE A 416 -22.23 -19.25 1.67
C PHE A 416 -23.36 -20.21 1.27
N GLU A 417 -23.18 -21.50 1.52
CA GLU A 417 -24.27 -22.47 1.56
C GLU A 417 -25.16 -22.12 2.76
N ASP A 418 -26.38 -21.66 2.47
CA ASP A 418 -27.52 -21.87 3.36
C ASP A 418 -28.03 -23.29 3.05
N ASP A 419 -27.89 -24.18 4.03
CA ASP A 419 -28.41 -25.54 4.02
C ASP A 419 -29.95 -25.51 4.01
N ASP A 420 -30.55 -25.80 2.85
CA ASP A 420 -31.86 -26.45 2.76
C ASP A 420 -31.60 -27.92 2.39
N GLU A 421 -31.51 -28.79 3.41
CA GLU A 421 -31.47 -30.24 3.27
C GLU A 421 -32.84 -30.77 2.85
N ASP A 422 -33.00 -31.14 1.57
CA ASP A 422 -33.97 -32.13 1.11
C ASP A 422 -33.20 -33.39 0.66
N GLU A 423 -33.02 -34.35 1.58
CA GLU A 423 -32.63 -35.73 1.25
C GLU A 423 -33.89 -36.61 1.15
N ASP A 424 -34.23 -37.03 -0.07
CA ASP A 424 -35.02 -38.23 -0.32
C ASP A 424 -34.04 -39.36 -0.71
N ASP A 425 -33.98 -40.44 0.09
CA ASP A 425 -34.10 -41.81 -0.45
C ASP A 425 -34.32 -42.88 0.64
N ASP A 426 -35.16 -43.85 0.26
CA ASP A 426 -35.32 -45.23 0.73
C ASP A 426 -36.32 -45.65 1.84
N TYR A 427 -37.48 -46.11 1.35
CA TYR A 427 -38.27 -47.30 1.72
C TYR A 427 -38.22 -47.87 3.15
N ALA A 428 -39.34 -47.80 3.88
CA ALA A 428 -40.06 -48.97 4.42
C ALA A 428 -41.39 -48.58 5.11
N ASP A 429 -42.48 -49.20 4.65
CA ASP A 429 -43.55 -49.84 5.46
C ASP A 429 -44.07 -49.09 6.72
N ASP A 430 -45.31 -48.60 6.70
CA ASP A 430 -46.48 -49.36 7.21
C ASP A 430 -47.77 -48.50 7.15
N HIS A 431 -48.87 -49.21 7.22
CA HIS A 431 -50.25 -48.86 6.89
C HIS A 431 -50.93 -47.72 7.71
N ASP A 432 -51.72 -46.95 6.97
CA ASP A 432 -53.12 -46.53 7.23
C ASP A 432 -53.73 -46.96 8.57
N TYR A 433 -54.11 -46.01 9.44
CA TYR A 433 -55.31 -46.13 10.30
C TYR A 433 -55.84 -44.77 10.77
N THR A 434 -57.16 -44.66 10.61
CA THR A 434 -58.16 -43.79 11.24
C THR A 434 -57.88 -43.37 12.69
N ASP A 435 -58.33 -42.18 13.11
CA ASP A 435 -59.55 -42.01 13.94
C ASP A 435 -59.55 -40.68 14.73
N ASP A 436 -60.70 -40.03 14.67
CA ASP A 436 -61.42 -39.19 15.63
C ASP A 436 -60.79 -38.46 16.86
N HIS A 437 -61.49 -37.37 17.18
CA HIS A 437 -61.85 -36.83 18.51
C HIS A 437 -60.86 -35.94 19.30
N ASP A 438 -61.22 -34.64 19.31
CA ASP A 438 -61.68 -33.86 20.48
C ASP A 438 -60.74 -33.34 21.59
N TYR A 439 -60.87 -32.00 21.77
CA TYR A 439 -60.95 -31.20 23.00
C TYR A 439 -59.71 -30.80 23.84
N VAL A 440 -59.78 -29.51 24.21
CA VAL A 440 -59.43 -28.79 25.46
C VAL A 440 -58.22 -27.83 25.42
N ASP A 441 -58.56 -26.55 25.67
CA ASP A 441 -57.83 -25.49 26.38
C ASP A 441 -56.64 -25.96 27.25
N ASP A 442 -55.54 -25.21 27.25
CA ASP A 442 -55.08 -24.57 28.50
C ASP A 442 -54.03 -23.47 28.25
N ASP A 443 -54.39 -22.29 28.75
CA ASP A 443 -53.63 -21.27 29.47
C ASP A 443 -52.18 -20.86 29.12
N HIS A 444 -52.12 -19.53 28.98
CA HIS A 444 -51.02 -18.59 29.15
C HIS A 444 -50.15 -18.82 30.41
N GLU A 445 -48.82 -18.62 30.30
CA GLU A 445 -48.07 -17.58 31.05
C GLU A 445 -46.56 -17.45 30.68
N TYR A 446 -46.14 -16.17 30.56
CA TYR A 446 -44.81 -15.53 30.73
C TYR A 446 -43.59 -16.02 29.92
N ARG A 447 -42.77 -15.13 29.32
CA ARG A 447 -42.07 -14.02 30.00
C ARG A 447 -41.51 -12.99 29.02
N ALA A 448 -41.47 -11.74 29.48
CA ALA A 448 -41.15 -10.50 28.77
C ALA A 448 -39.71 -10.37 28.23
N ASP A 449 -39.62 -9.74 27.05
CA ASP A 449 -38.43 -9.09 26.48
C ASP A 449 -38.21 -7.69 27.09
N PRO A 450 -36.97 -7.28 27.42
CA PRO A 450 -36.65 -5.88 27.62
C PRO A 450 -36.17 -5.22 26.32
N ALA A 451 -36.96 -4.27 25.82
CA ALA A 451 -36.50 -3.24 24.90
C ALA A 451 -35.77 -2.15 25.71
N VAL A 452 -34.54 -1.83 25.33
CA VAL A 452 -33.80 -0.67 25.84
C VAL A 452 -33.94 0.47 24.83
N GLU A 453 -34.83 1.41 25.12
CA GLU A 453 -34.83 2.75 24.54
C GLU A 453 -33.81 3.59 25.30
N VAL A 454 -32.90 4.26 24.59
CA VAL A 454 -32.01 5.27 25.16
C VAL A 454 -32.57 6.64 24.77
N ASP A 455 -33.14 7.29 25.77
CA ASP A 455 -33.69 8.65 25.72
C ASP A 455 -32.55 9.68 25.80
N ALA A 456 -32.57 10.67 24.92
CA ALA A 456 -31.59 11.75 24.87
C ALA A 456 -32.17 12.96 25.62
N GLU A 457 -31.81 13.12 26.88
CA GLU A 457 -32.21 14.27 27.68
C GLU A 457 -31.27 15.46 27.42
N LEU A 458 -31.86 16.52 26.88
CA LEU A 458 -31.28 17.85 26.68
C LEU A 458 -31.31 18.60 28.02
N VAL A 459 -30.16 19.07 28.50
CA VAL A 459 -30.09 20.03 29.61
C VAL A 459 -29.34 21.27 29.13
N GLU A 460 -30.09 22.38 29.02
CA GLU A 460 -29.58 23.74 28.90
C GLU A 460 -29.24 24.33 30.29
N ASP A 461 -28.39 25.37 30.24
CA ASP A 461 -28.05 26.38 31.25
C ASP A 461 -26.95 26.05 32.28
N ILE A 462 -25.78 26.67 32.07
CA ILE A 462 -25.08 27.54 33.05
C ILE A 462 -24.29 28.58 32.24
N ASP A 463 -24.64 29.85 32.47
CA ASP A 463 -23.90 31.06 32.07
C ASP A 463 -22.50 31.09 32.70
N ASP A 464 -21.47 31.40 31.91
CA ASP A 464 -20.31 32.22 32.32
C ASP A 464 -19.47 32.60 31.07
N GLU A 465 -19.38 33.90 30.81
CA GLU A 465 -18.58 34.48 29.72
C GLU A 465 -17.07 34.32 29.95
N PRO A 466 -16.30 34.19 28.87
CA PRO A 466 -15.07 34.97 28.77
C PRO A 466 -15.01 35.76 27.45
N GLU A 467 -14.86 37.09 27.58
CA GLU A 467 -14.53 37.99 26.48
C GLU A 467 -13.22 37.57 25.80
N VAL A 468 -13.28 37.17 24.53
CA VAL A 468 -12.13 37.11 23.62
C VAL A 468 -12.41 38.06 22.46
N SER A 469 -11.75 39.22 22.48
CA SER A 469 -11.80 40.19 21.41
C SER A 469 -10.86 39.79 20.27
N ILE A 470 -11.44 39.49 19.10
CA ILE A 470 -10.71 39.34 17.83
C ILE A 470 -10.79 40.70 17.11
N ALA A 471 -9.66 41.41 17.01
CA ALA A 471 -9.55 42.59 16.16
C ALA A 471 -9.01 42.19 14.77
N ALA A 472 -9.81 42.44 13.74
CA ALA A 472 -9.41 42.43 12.33
C ALA A 472 -8.97 43.85 11.87
N PRO A 473 -8.33 44.00 10.70
CA PRO A 473 -7.16 44.87 10.49
C PRO A 473 -7.48 46.31 10.08
N GLY A 474 -6.58 47.22 10.45
CA GLY A 474 -6.42 48.53 9.80
C GLY A 474 -6.74 49.75 10.67
N SER A 475 -5.76 50.21 11.45
CA SER A 475 -5.66 51.63 11.83
C SER A 475 -4.23 52.00 12.20
N THR A 476 -3.76 53.10 11.61
CA THR A 476 -2.44 53.73 11.70
C THR A 476 -2.14 54.40 13.04
N THR A 477 -0.83 54.67 13.24
CA THR A 477 -0.13 55.64 14.14
C THR A 477 0.28 55.19 15.57
N PRO A 478 1.43 55.70 16.09
CA PRO A 478 2.49 54.88 16.70
C PRO A 478 2.82 55.25 18.17
N PRO A 479 3.65 54.44 18.87
CA PRO A 479 4.47 54.91 19.99
C PRO A 479 5.96 54.67 19.70
N THR A 480 6.78 55.73 19.56
CA THR A 480 7.68 56.28 20.60
C THR A 480 8.66 55.26 21.22
N ASP A 481 9.90 55.37 20.76
CA ASP A 481 11.21 55.18 21.42
C ASP A 481 11.26 54.36 22.71
N ASP A 482 11.96 53.22 22.64
CA ASP A 482 13.12 52.95 23.49
C ASP A 482 13.95 51.79 22.86
N ILE A 483 14.98 52.16 22.09
CA ILE A 483 16.00 51.24 21.58
C ILE A 483 17.16 51.30 22.56
N VAL A 484 17.43 50.18 23.24
CA VAL A 484 18.61 49.99 24.07
C VAL A 484 19.70 49.38 23.18
N ASP A 485 20.74 50.15 22.88
CA ASP A 485 21.94 49.72 22.18
C ASP A 485 22.65 48.60 22.96
N ALA A 486 22.82 47.45 22.33
CA ALA A 486 23.73 46.41 22.80
C ALA A 486 25.13 46.70 22.26
N GLU A 487 25.99 47.21 23.13
CA GLU A 487 27.42 47.40 22.93
C GLU A 487 28.11 46.07 22.57
N VAL A 488 28.68 46.02 21.37
CA VAL A 488 29.55 44.93 20.92
C VAL A 488 30.91 45.14 21.54
N VAL A 489 31.26 44.30 22.52
CA VAL A 489 32.62 44.22 23.09
C VAL A 489 33.46 43.30 22.20
N GLU A 490 34.38 43.89 21.44
CA GLU A 490 35.46 43.15 20.76
C GLU A 490 36.52 42.73 21.81
N PRO A 491 36.99 41.46 21.82
CA PRO A 491 38.09 41.07 22.68
C PRO A 491 39.44 41.48 22.08
N ASP A 492 40.21 42.25 22.85
CA ASP A 492 41.59 42.67 22.59
C ASP A 492 42.51 41.50 22.20
N LEU A 493 43.14 41.63 21.03
CA LEU A 493 44.31 40.84 20.63
C LEU A 493 45.59 41.53 21.15
N PRO A 494 46.50 40.84 21.86
CA PRO A 494 47.76 41.44 22.27
C PRO A 494 48.75 41.53 21.10
N GLU A 495 49.20 42.75 20.84
CA GLU A 495 50.33 43.07 19.96
C GLU A 495 51.61 42.41 20.49
N GLY A 496 52.19 41.52 19.67
CA GLY A 496 53.50 40.93 19.87
C GLY A 496 54.55 41.70 19.07
N ASP A 497 55.44 42.33 19.83
CA ASP A 497 56.59 43.16 19.44
C ASP A 497 57.47 42.56 18.33
N GLY A 498 58.00 43.47 17.51
CA GLY A 498 58.96 43.18 16.46
C GLY A 498 60.40 43.20 16.97
N ASP A 499 61.22 42.42 16.26
CA ASP A 499 62.66 42.58 16.08
C ASP A 499 63.60 42.02 17.17
N THR A 500 64.41 41.03 16.77
CA THR A 500 65.88 41.11 16.83
C THR A 500 66.55 39.92 16.12
N GLY A 501 67.09 40.20 14.94
CA GLY A 501 68.41 39.77 14.43
C GLY A 501 68.87 38.30 14.49
N ARG A 502 69.00 37.67 13.31
CA ARG A 502 70.28 37.45 12.61
C ARG A 502 70.10 36.73 11.28
#